data_AF-A0A060C2G1-F1
#
_entry.id   AF-A0A060C2G1-F1
#
_cell.length_a   1.000
_cell.length_b   1.000
_cell.length_c   1.000
_cell.angle_alpha   90.00
_cell.angle_beta   90.00
_cell.angle_gamma   90.00
#
_symmetry.space_group_name_H-M   'P 1'
#
loop_
_entity.id
_entity.type
_entity.pdbx_description
1 polymer ?
#
loop_
_entity_poly.entity_id
_entity_poly.type
_entity_poly.pdbx_seq_one_letter_code
_entity_poly.pdbx_strand_id
1 'polypeptide(L)'
;MQVILLHSRVTKIVSNKFDFDIEGALLQDTEGNTLLAKLLARMQKDLPNYRFSYTLPVLTDGLQVNGGKEIMEEYIQAFKDAGCTYDQIPVTNIMAMDYGEGLYDVNKSNFDYAKESAISTKNQVMNALKTSYGYKDEENKVEFYDSDV
;
A
#
# COMPACT_ATOMS: atom_id res chain seq x y z
N MET A 1 49.05 -10.27 11.12
CA MET A 1 47.86 -10.19 10.24
C MET A 1 46.63 -10.32 11.13
N GLN A 2 45.91 -9.22 11.32
CA GLN A 2 44.86 -9.08 12.33
C GLN A 2 43.53 -9.58 11.74
N VAL A 3 42.93 -10.58 12.37
CA VAL A 3 41.58 -11.06 12.03
C VAL A 3 40.59 -10.01 12.51
N ILE A 4 39.97 -9.28 11.58
CA ILE A 4 38.86 -8.37 11.89
C ILE A 4 37.60 -9.23 11.98
N LEU A 5 37.20 -9.55 13.22
CA LEU A 5 35.84 -10.01 13.53
C LEU A 5 34.91 -8.79 13.48
N LEU A 6 34.27 -8.57 12.33
CA LEU A 6 33.11 -7.69 12.25
C LEU A 6 31.97 -8.34 13.03
N HIS A 7 31.78 -7.87 14.26
CA HIS A 7 30.58 -8.15 15.03
C HIS A 7 29.44 -7.40 14.36
N SER A 8 28.66 -8.10 13.53
CA SER A 8 27.40 -7.58 13.04
C SER A 8 26.45 -7.41 14.23
N ARG A 9 26.31 -6.16 14.70
CA ARG A 9 25.17 -5.78 15.53
C ARG A 9 23.95 -5.70 14.62
N VAL A 10 23.45 -6.84 14.16
CA VAL A 10 22.08 -6.93 13.67
C VAL A 10 21.22 -6.82 14.92
N THR A 11 20.74 -5.61 15.18
CA THR A 11 19.60 -5.39 16.07
C THR A 11 18.54 -6.40 15.66
N LYS A 12 18.21 -7.34 16.55
CA LYS A 12 17.14 -8.30 16.33
C LYS A 12 15.88 -7.50 16.02
N ILE A 13 15.47 -7.47 14.75
CA ILE A 13 14.17 -6.90 14.37
C ILE A 13 13.13 -7.82 15.01
N VAL A 14 12.50 -7.32 16.07
CA VAL A 14 11.43 -8.03 16.79
C VAL A 14 10.06 -7.81 16.13
N SER A 15 9.98 -6.93 15.12
CA SER A 15 8.76 -6.67 14.37
C SER A 15 8.56 -7.71 13.27
N ASN A 16 7.36 -8.23 13.18
CA ASN A 16 6.86 -9.01 12.05
C ASN A 16 6.04 -8.13 11.07
N LYS A 17 6.02 -6.81 11.27
CA LYS A 17 5.31 -5.83 10.44
C LYS A 17 6.31 -4.93 9.72
N PHE A 18 6.21 -4.86 8.40
CA PHE A 18 7.08 -4.07 7.55
C PHE A 18 6.25 -3.20 6.61
N ASP A 19 6.62 -1.92 6.55
CA ASP A 19 6.04 -0.97 5.62
C ASP A 19 7.07 -0.59 4.56
N PHE A 20 6.63 -0.50 3.31
CA PHE A 20 7.45 -0.10 2.17
C PHE A 20 6.95 1.23 1.64
N ASP A 21 7.70 2.29 1.92
CA ASP A 21 7.38 3.63 1.46
C ASP A 21 7.92 3.85 0.04
N ILE A 22 7.01 3.90 -0.95
CA ILE A 22 7.37 3.93 -2.37
C ILE A 22 7.03 5.30 -2.93
N GLU A 23 8.07 6.13 -3.08
CA GLU A 23 7.94 7.54 -3.45
C GLU A 23 8.90 7.98 -4.56
N GLY A 24 8.63 9.16 -5.11
CA GLY A 24 9.54 9.84 -6.04
C GLY A 24 9.84 8.99 -7.27
N ALA A 25 11.13 8.82 -7.57
CA ALA A 25 11.56 8.05 -8.73
C ALA A 25 11.16 6.56 -8.68
N LEU A 26 10.92 6.01 -7.47
CA LEU A 26 10.51 4.61 -7.32
C LEU A 26 9.11 4.34 -7.84
N LEU A 27 8.26 5.37 -7.97
CA LEU A 27 6.94 5.22 -8.60
C LEU A 27 7.03 4.79 -10.06
N GLN A 28 8.16 5.08 -10.72
CA GLN A 28 8.41 4.74 -12.12
C GLN A 28 9.34 3.52 -12.27
N ASP A 29 9.85 2.97 -11.17
CA ASP A 29 10.70 1.77 -11.20
C ASP A 29 9.83 0.51 -11.31
N THR A 30 9.32 0.24 -12.50
CA THR A 30 8.44 -0.91 -12.75
C THR A 30 9.14 -2.24 -12.44
N GLU A 31 10.41 -2.39 -12.82
CA GLU A 31 11.15 -3.64 -12.58
C GLU A 31 11.38 -3.89 -11.09
N GLY A 32 11.79 -2.86 -10.34
CA GLY A 32 11.97 -2.93 -8.90
C GLY A 32 10.68 -3.22 -8.15
N ASN A 33 9.58 -2.56 -8.52
CA ASN A 33 8.27 -2.76 -7.90
C ASN A 33 7.71 -4.16 -8.19
N THR A 34 7.83 -4.67 -9.42
CA THR A 34 7.44 -6.04 -9.77
C THR A 34 8.27 -7.07 -8.99
N LEU A 35 9.58 -6.85 -8.86
CA LEU A 35 10.45 -7.74 -8.09
C LEU A 35 10.04 -7.75 -6.61
N LEU A 36 9.81 -6.58 -6.02
CA LEU A 36 9.39 -6.45 -4.63
C LEU A 36 8.03 -7.11 -4.38
N ALA A 37 7.04 -6.86 -5.24
CA ALA A 37 5.71 -7.46 -5.14
C ALA A 37 5.78 -9.00 -5.13
N LYS A 38 6.53 -9.60 -6.06
CA LYS A 38 6.74 -11.06 -6.14
C LYS A 38 7.50 -11.61 -4.93
N LEU A 39 8.51 -10.89 -4.45
CA LEU A 39 9.24 -11.26 -3.24
C LEU A 39 8.30 -11.30 -2.03
N LEU A 40 7.51 -10.25 -1.82
CA LEU A 40 6.58 -10.17 -0.69
C LEU A 40 5.49 -11.22 -0.77
N ALA A 41 4.96 -11.49 -1.96
CA ALA A 41 4.00 -12.57 -2.19
C ALA A 41 4.58 -13.93 -1.79
N ARG A 42 5.85 -14.19 -2.15
CA ARG A 42 6.55 -15.42 -1.74
C ARG A 42 6.78 -15.46 -0.24
N MET A 43 7.27 -14.36 0.35
CA MET A 43 7.50 -14.26 1.79
C MET A 43 6.22 -14.48 2.60
N GLN A 44 5.06 -14.01 2.12
CA GLN A 44 3.79 -14.22 2.80
C GLN A 44 3.41 -15.71 2.93
N LYS A 45 3.76 -16.54 1.93
CA LYS A 45 3.55 -18.00 1.98
C LYS A 45 4.50 -18.68 2.96
N ASP A 46 5.77 -18.28 2.93
CA ASP A 46 6.82 -18.91 3.74
C ASP A 46 6.76 -18.44 5.21
N LEU A 47 6.25 -17.23 5.45
CA LEU A 47 6.21 -16.55 6.74
C LEU A 47 4.79 -15.98 7.04
N PRO A 48 3.77 -16.83 7.27
CA PRO A 48 2.39 -16.37 7.43
C PRO A 48 2.14 -15.48 8.66
N ASN A 49 3.08 -15.44 9.61
CA ASN A 49 3.04 -14.57 10.77
C ASN A 49 3.53 -13.14 10.47
N TYR A 50 4.07 -12.88 9.29
CA TYR A 50 4.52 -11.55 8.88
C TYR A 50 3.35 -10.79 8.25
N ARG A 51 3.42 -9.46 8.35
CA ARG A 51 2.45 -8.53 7.77
C ARG A 51 3.21 -7.46 7.01
N PHE A 52 2.71 -7.16 5.82
CA PHE A 52 3.31 -6.16 4.95
C PHE A 52 2.30 -5.05 4.68
N SER A 53 2.80 -3.84 4.53
CA SER A 53 2.09 -2.70 3.95
C SER A 53 3.02 -2.01 2.98
N TYR A 54 2.44 -1.25 2.05
CA TYR A 54 3.18 -0.30 1.25
C TYR A 54 2.45 1.03 1.28
N THR A 55 3.22 2.10 1.41
CA THR A 55 2.74 3.46 1.52
C THR A 55 2.95 4.16 0.18
N LEU A 56 1.89 4.77 -0.35
CA LEU A 56 1.89 5.43 -1.65
C LEU A 56 1.43 6.89 -1.55
N PRO A 57 2.00 7.80 -2.35
CA PRO A 57 1.43 9.11 -2.60
C PRO A 57 0.03 9.00 -3.20
N VAL A 58 -0.86 9.91 -2.82
CA VAL A 58 -2.26 9.91 -3.23
C VAL A 58 -2.71 11.33 -3.56
N LEU A 59 -3.65 11.47 -4.49
CA LEU A 59 -4.43 12.70 -4.65
C LEU A 59 -5.86 12.49 -4.11
N THR A 60 -6.66 13.54 -4.14
CA THR A 60 -8.04 13.50 -3.66
C THR A 60 -8.92 12.53 -4.45
N ASP A 61 -8.57 12.29 -5.72
CA ASP A 61 -9.20 11.31 -6.61
C ASP A 61 -8.54 9.92 -6.56
N GLY A 62 -7.62 9.69 -5.63
CA GLY A 62 -6.99 8.39 -5.34
C GLY A 62 -5.56 8.26 -5.85
N LEU A 63 -5.11 7.02 -6.01
CA LEU A 63 -3.78 6.71 -6.52
C LEU A 63 -3.69 7.12 -8.00
N GLN A 64 -2.60 7.80 -8.35
CA GLN A 64 -2.39 8.33 -9.69
C GLN A 64 -2.07 7.23 -10.71
N VAL A 65 -2.54 7.43 -11.94
CA VAL A 65 -2.21 6.63 -13.13
C VAL A 65 -0.75 6.89 -13.51
N ASN A 66 -0.07 5.86 -14.02
CA ASN A 66 1.38 5.84 -14.20
C ASN A 66 2.12 6.11 -12.88
N GLY A 67 1.71 5.46 -11.80
CA GLY A 67 2.31 5.61 -10.48
C GLY A 67 1.75 4.62 -9.47
N GLY A 68 1.21 5.14 -8.37
CA GLY A 68 0.73 4.32 -7.26
C GLY A 68 -0.37 3.32 -7.65
N LYS A 69 -1.21 3.64 -8.65
CA LYS A 69 -2.30 2.76 -9.06
C LYS A 69 -1.79 1.44 -9.63
N GLU A 70 -0.82 1.48 -10.54
CA GLU A 70 -0.25 0.30 -11.17
C GLU A 70 0.55 -0.53 -10.15
N ILE A 71 1.22 0.11 -9.19
CA ILE A 71 1.90 -0.59 -8.09
C ILE A 71 0.87 -1.36 -7.24
N MET A 72 -0.24 -0.73 -6.86
CA MET A 72 -1.31 -1.38 -6.10
C MET A 72 -1.88 -2.59 -6.85
N GLU A 73 -2.12 -2.45 -8.15
CA GLU A 73 -2.62 -3.53 -9.01
C GLU A 73 -1.60 -4.67 -9.15
N GLU A 74 -0.31 -4.36 -9.32
CA GLU A 74 0.79 -5.34 -9.41
C GLU A 74 0.90 -6.16 -8.12
N TYR A 75 0.78 -5.52 -6.94
CA TYR A 75 0.80 -6.22 -5.66
C TYR A 75 -0.37 -7.20 -5.51
N ILE A 76 -1.59 -6.77 -5.87
CA ILE A 76 -2.77 -7.65 -5.85
C ILE A 76 -2.57 -8.84 -6.79
N GLN A 77 -2.07 -8.60 -7.99
CA GLN A 77 -1.83 -9.63 -9.00
C GLN A 77 -0.72 -10.60 -8.57
N ALA A 78 0.41 -10.12 -8.07
CA ALA A 78 1.52 -10.94 -7.59
C ALA A 78 1.10 -11.87 -6.44
N PHE A 79 0.29 -11.37 -5.48
CA PHE A 79 -0.22 -12.19 -4.39
C PHE A 79 -1.22 -13.25 -4.87
N LYS A 80 -2.05 -12.91 -5.85
CA LYS A 80 -2.94 -13.88 -6.50
C LYS A 80 -2.15 -14.99 -7.19
N ASP A 81 -1.14 -14.63 -7.97
CA ASP A 81 -0.31 -15.58 -8.71
C ASP A 81 0.49 -16.49 -7.78
N ALA A 82 0.86 -16.00 -6.59
CA ALA A 82 1.47 -16.81 -5.53
C ALA A 82 0.46 -17.72 -4.78
N GLY A 83 -0.83 -17.67 -5.13
CA GLY A 83 -1.88 -18.44 -4.46
C GLY A 83 -2.15 -17.97 -3.02
N CYS A 84 -2.03 -16.67 -2.77
CA CYS A 84 -2.47 -16.03 -1.52
C CYS A 84 -3.95 -15.66 -1.61
N THR A 85 -4.66 -15.73 -0.48
CA THR A 85 -6.02 -15.19 -0.34
C THR A 85 -5.99 -13.66 -0.21
N TYR A 86 -7.11 -13.00 -0.47
CA TYR A 86 -7.17 -11.52 -0.53
C TYR A 86 -6.83 -10.86 0.82
N ASP A 87 -7.07 -11.52 1.96
CA ASP A 87 -6.73 -11.06 3.31
C ASP A 87 -5.24 -11.12 3.63
N GLN A 88 -4.45 -11.75 2.77
CA GLN A 88 -2.99 -11.85 2.89
C GLN A 88 -2.25 -10.80 2.05
N ILE A 89 -2.98 -10.06 1.19
CA ILE A 89 -2.41 -8.99 0.38
C ILE A 89 -1.89 -7.89 1.31
N PRO A 90 -0.75 -7.25 1.01
CA PRO A 90 -0.23 -6.17 1.83
C PRO A 90 -1.22 -5.01 1.89
N VAL A 91 -1.29 -4.34 3.03
CA VAL A 91 -2.16 -3.19 3.21
C VAL A 91 -1.69 -2.05 2.32
N THR A 92 -2.58 -1.53 1.48
CA THR A 92 -2.38 -0.27 0.76
C THR A 92 -2.57 0.89 1.74
N ASN A 93 -1.46 1.50 2.17
CA ASN A 93 -1.46 2.72 2.97
C ASN A 93 -1.27 3.94 2.06
N ILE A 94 -1.85 5.08 2.41
CA ILE A 94 -1.80 6.30 1.59
C ILE A 94 -1.25 7.48 2.38
N MET A 95 -0.45 8.30 1.71
CA MET A 95 0.01 9.59 2.23
C MET A 95 -0.99 10.68 1.89
N ALA A 96 -2.06 10.77 2.70
CA ALA A 96 -3.09 11.80 2.59
C ALA A 96 -2.57 13.20 3.01
N MET A 97 -1.58 13.70 2.28
CA MET A 97 -0.87 14.95 2.50
C MET A 97 -0.22 15.43 1.19
N ASP A 98 0.31 16.66 1.19
CA ASP A 98 1.11 17.21 0.09
C ASP A 98 0.48 17.10 -1.31
N TYR A 99 -0.83 17.37 -1.41
CA TYR A 99 -1.58 17.27 -2.67
C TYR A 99 -1.07 18.21 -3.77
N GLY A 100 -0.31 19.24 -3.41
CA GLY A 100 0.26 20.22 -4.33
C GLY A 100 -0.49 21.55 -4.37
N GLU A 101 0.21 22.58 -4.86
CA GLU A 101 -0.34 23.93 -4.96
C GLU A 101 -1.51 23.98 -5.96
N GLY A 102 -2.58 24.68 -5.59
CA GLY A 102 -3.78 24.84 -6.43
C GLY A 102 -4.84 23.74 -6.31
N LEU A 103 -4.57 22.65 -5.57
CA LEU A 103 -5.59 21.64 -5.25
C LEU A 103 -6.36 21.93 -3.95
N TYR A 104 -5.90 22.91 -3.18
CA TYR A 104 -6.54 23.34 -1.94
C TYR A 104 -7.60 24.42 -2.21
N ASP A 105 -8.83 24.11 -1.83
CA ASP A 105 -10.02 24.94 -1.81
C ASP A 105 -10.15 25.49 -0.38
N VAL A 106 -10.33 26.80 -0.28
CA VAL A 106 -10.48 27.51 1.01
C VAL A 106 -11.68 27.04 1.82
N ASN A 107 -12.65 26.35 1.20
CA ASN A 107 -13.84 25.82 1.85
C ASN A 107 -13.70 24.36 2.31
N LYS A 108 -12.57 23.70 2.03
CA LYS A 108 -12.31 22.31 2.43
C LYS A 108 -11.24 22.25 3.50
N SER A 109 -11.47 21.38 4.49
CA SER A 109 -10.46 21.04 5.49
C SER A 109 -9.49 19.97 4.96
N ASN A 110 -8.32 19.85 5.59
CA ASN A 110 -7.41 18.73 5.32
C ASN A 110 -8.07 17.36 5.61
N PHE A 111 -9.04 17.31 6.53
CA PHE A 111 -9.81 16.09 6.80
C PHE A 111 -10.69 15.72 5.60
N ASP A 112 -11.34 16.69 4.95
CA ASP A 112 -12.17 16.43 3.77
C ASP A 112 -11.33 15.82 2.64
N TYR A 113 -10.13 16.35 2.42
CA TYR A 113 -9.20 15.80 1.43
C TYR A 113 -8.71 14.40 1.77
N ALA A 114 -8.36 14.15 3.04
CA ALA A 114 -7.97 12.83 3.50
C ALA A 114 -9.11 11.82 3.31
N LYS A 115 -10.35 12.22 3.65
CA LYS A 115 -11.56 11.40 3.46
C LYS A 115 -11.80 11.08 1.98
N GLU A 116 -11.71 12.08 1.10
CA GLU A 116 -11.85 11.89 -0.35
C GLU A 116 -10.80 10.93 -0.90
N SER A 117 -9.51 11.16 -0.58
CA SER A 117 -8.41 10.30 -1.04
C SER A 117 -8.55 8.85 -0.55
N ALA A 118 -9.00 8.65 0.70
CA ALA A 118 -9.25 7.33 1.27
C ALA A 118 -10.43 6.62 0.58
N ILE A 119 -11.54 7.30 0.33
CA ILE A 119 -12.71 6.73 -0.38
C ILE A 119 -12.33 6.35 -1.80
N SER A 120 -11.63 7.23 -2.52
CA SER A 120 -11.19 6.98 -3.89
C SER A 120 -10.23 5.80 -3.97
N THR A 121 -9.24 5.75 -3.08
CA THR A 121 -8.28 4.62 -3.01
C THR A 121 -8.99 3.31 -2.64
N LYS A 122 -9.92 3.34 -1.67
CA LYS A 122 -10.74 2.17 -1.33
C LYS A 122 -11.44 1.63 -2.58
N ASN A 123 -12.08 2.49 -3.36
CA ASN A 123 -12.79 2.09 -4.57
C ASN A 123 -11.84 1.47 -5.60
N GLN A 124 -10.63 2.02 -5.78
CA GLN A 124 -9.61 1.45 -6.65
C GLN A 124 -9.20 0.04 -6.20
N VAL A 125 -8.87 -0.14 -4.91
CA VAL A 125 -8.52 -1.46 -4.34
C VAL A 125 -9.66 -2.46 -4.51
N MET A 126 -10.90 -2.06 -4.18
CA MET A 126 -12.08 -2.93 -4.30
C MET A 126 -12.32 -3.35 -5.75
N ASN A 127 -12.12 -2.46 -6.72
CA ASN A 127 -12.24 -2.79 -8.13
C ASN A 127 -11.13 -3.75 -8.57
N ALA A 128 -9.89 -3.54 -8.14
CA ALA A 128 -8.79 -4.45 -8.44
C ALA A 128 -9.00 -5.85 -7.83
N LEU A 129 -9.53 -5.92 -6.60
CA LEU A 129 -9.92 -7.18 -5.95
C LEU A 129 -11.10 -7.86 -6.65
N LYS A 130 -12.11 -7.11 -7.09
CA LYS A 130 -13.24 -7.63 -7.89
C LYS A 130 -12.72 -8.28 -9.17
N THR A 131 -11.86 -7.59 -9.91
CA THR A 131 -11.27 -8.08 -11.17
C THR A 131 -10.35 -9.28 -10.93
N SER A 132 -9.51 -9.23 -9.90
CA SER A 132 -8.48 -10.24 -9.67
C SER A 132 -9.02 -11.48 -8.97
N TYR A 133 -9.81 -11.31 -7.92
CA TYR A 133 -10.27 -12.39 -7.03
C TYR A 133 -11.75 -12.73 -7.17
N GLY A 134 -12.52 -11.99 -7.98
CA GLY A 134 -13.98 -12.13 -8.01
C GLY A 134 -14.63 -11.69 -6.70
N TYR A 135 -13.96 -10.81 -5.94
CA TYR A 135 -14.44 -10.31 -4.66
C TYR A 135 -15.85 -9.72 -4.82
N LYS A 136 -16.79 -10.10 -3.95
CA LYS A 136 -18.15 -9.54 -3.91
C LYS A 136 -18.29 -8.67 -2.70
N ASP A 137 -18.91 -7.52 -2.91
CA ASP A 137 -19.12 -6.49 -1.89
C ASP A 137 -20.29 -6.91 -0.98
N GLU A 138 -20.06 -7.94 -0.18
CA GLU A 138 -20.99 -8.34 0.88
C GLU A 138 -20.45 -7.78 2.20
N GLU A 139 -21.15 -6.75 2.73
CA GLU A 139 -21.14 -6.27 4.13
C GLU A 139 -20.01 -5.35 4.67
N ASN A 140 -19.04 -4.84 3.90
CA ASN A 140 -18.06 -3.86 4.42
C ASN A 140 -18.38 -2.40 4.05
N LYS A 141 -19.48 -1.89 4.59
CA LYS A 141 -19.68 -0.44 4.72
C LYS A 141 -18.56 0.10 5.62
N VAL A 142 -17.66 0.89 5.07
CA VAL A 142 -16.74 1.68 5.89
C VAL A 142 -17.59 2.83 6.41
N GLU A 143 -18.05 2.70 7.65
CA GLU A 143 -18.59 3.83 8.39
C GLU A 143 -17.39 4.70 8.79
N PHE A 144 -17.18 5.79 8.07
CA PHE A 144 -16.45 6.90 8.65
C PHE A 144 -17.34 7.41 9.78
N TYR A 145 -16.92 7.22 11.03
CA TYR A 145 -17.54 7.94 12.13
C TYR A 145 -17.31 9.42 11.84
N ASP A 146 -18.35 10.14 11.44
CA ASP A 146 -18.37 11.60 11.61
C ASP A 146 -18.31 11.81 13.12
N SER A 147 -17.10 12.11 13.62
CA SER A 147 -17.01 12.74 14.92
C SER A 147 -17.53 14.16 14.71
N ASP A 148 -18.83 14.34 14.92
CA ASP A 148 -19.39 15.64 15.27
C ASP A 148 -18.73 16.11 16.58
N VAL A 149 -17.51 16.65 16.48
CA VAL A 149 -16.79 17.38 17.53
C VAL A 149 -15.93 18.48 16.90
#